data_AF-A0A918ELH1-F1
#
_entry.id   AF-A0A918ELH1-F1
#
_cell.length_a   1.000
_cell.length_b   1.000
_cell.length_c   1.000
_cell.angle_alpha   90.00
_cell.angle_beta   90.00
_cell.angle_gamma   90.00
#
_symmetry.space_group_name_H-M   'P 1'
#
loop_
_entity.id
_entity.type
_entity.pdbx_description
1 polymer ?
#
loop_
_entity_poly.entity_id
_entity_poly.type
_entity_poly.pdbx_seq_one_letter_code
_entity_poly.pdbx_strand_id
1 'polypeptide(L)'
;MNGPARWTPRLIIVTAVLHFAWAFVQPHDWAGIARDGFFRTTADTGAPEYFAREASVWFMACGVTFLALGTLAHHALRTTGRLPAQIGWYLLGLGIPLCVFAFPLTGGWALVALGVLALVASRRTAPARTPGQDPP
;
A
#
# COMPACT_ATOMS: atom_id res chain seq x y z
N MET A 1 21.21 7.98 -8.71
CA MET A 1 20.49 6.86 -8.05
C MET A 1 19.63 6.13 -9.08
N ASN A 2 20.21 5.19 -9.83
CA ASN A 2 19.46 4.36 -10.77
C ASN A 2 19.26 2.98 -10.13
N GLY A 3 18.01 2.55 -9.94
CA GLY A 3 17.72 1.26 -9.33
C GLY A 3 16.33 1.16 -8.69
N PRO A 4 15.98 -0.02 -8.15
CA PRO A 4 14.68 -0.32 -7.55
C PRO A 4 14.29 0.68 -6.47
N ALA A 5 15.25 1.17 -5.66
CA ALA A 5 15.00 2.14 -4.60
C ALA A 5 14.32 3.44 -5.08
N ARG A 6 14.65 3.95 -6.28
CA ARG A 6 14.00 5.15 -6.82
C ARG A 6 12.55 4.89 -7.25
N TRP A 7 12.28 3.68 -7.72
CA TRP A 7 10.97 3.31 -8.26
C TRP A 7 10.02 2.83 -7.19
N THR A 8 10.49 2.17 -6.12
CA THR A 8 9.62 1.63 -5.06
C THR A 8 8.64 2.66 -4.50
N PRO A 9 9.05 3.87 -4.05
CA PRO A 9 8.09 4.84 -3.52
C PRO A 9 7.08 5.30 -4.57
N ARG A 10 7.52 5.45 -5.82
CA ARG A 10 6.65 5.89 -6.94
C ARG A 10 5.62 4.83 -7.28
N LEU A 11 6.01 3.56 -7.32
CA LEU A 11 5.09 2.46 -7.59
C LEU A 11 4.04 2.35 -6.49
N ILE A 12 4.43 2.50 -5.22
CA ILE A 12 3.47 2.53 -4.10
C ILE A 12 2.48 3.71 -4.26
N ILE A 13 2.97 4.90 -4.64
CA ILE A 13 2.11 6.07 -4.90
C ILE A 13 1.18 5.83 -6.09
N VAL A 14 1.67 5.24 -7.19
CA VAL A 14 0.83 4.86 -8.33
C VAL A 14 -0.25 3.88 -7.90
N THR A 15 0.08 2.87 -7.09
CA THR A 15 -0.90 1.96 -6.50
C THR A 15 -1.94 2.72 -5.68
N ALA A 16 -1.56 3.72 -4.89
CA ALA A 16 -2.50 4.57 -4.17
C ALA A 16 -3.47 5.31 -5.09
N VAL A 17 -2.95 5.94 -6.16
CA VAL A 17 -3.77 6.64 -7.16
C VAL A 17 -4.74 5.68 -7.85
N LEU A 18 -4.29 4.47 -8.19
CA LEU A 18 -5.15 3.45 -8.78
C LEU A 18 -6.28 3.04 -7.82
N HIS A 19 -6.01 2.93 -6.51
CA HIS A 19 -7.04 2.62 -5.52
C HIS A 19 -8.06 3.75 -5.39
N PHE A 20 -7.61 5.01 -5.37
CA PHE A 20 -8.52 6.14 -5.38
C PHE A 20 -9.39 6.17 -6.64
N ALA A 21 -8.78 6.03 -7.82
CA ALA A 21 -9.52 5.99 -9.07
C ALA A 21 -10.54 4.84 -9.06
N TRP A 22 -10.14 3.65 -8.62
CA TRP A 22 -11.02 2.49 -8.59
C TRP A 22 -12.22 2.68 -7.65
N ALA A 23 -12.04 3.39 -6.53
CA ALA A 23 -13.13 3.74 -5.62
C ALA A 23 -14.26 4.55 -6.29
N PHE A 24 -14.01 5.22 -7.42
CA PHE A 24 -14.99 5.98 -8.20
C PHE A 24 -15.33 5.36 -9.56
N VAL A 25 -14.64 4.31 -9.99
CA VAL A 25 -14.87 3.67 -11.30
C VAL A 25 -15.72 2.40 -11.18
N GLN A 26 -15.53 1.63 -10.12
CA GLN A 26 -16.35 0.46 -9.86
C GLN A 26 -17.80 0.87 -9.52
N PRO A 27 -18.78 -0.06 -9.58
CA PRO A 27 -20.11 0.19 -9.05
C PRO A 27 -20.02 0.73 -7.62
N HIS A 28 -20.54 1.93 -7.41
CA HIS A 28 -20.38 2.69 -6.17
C HIS A 28 -21.69 3.43 -5.82
N ASP A 29 -21.85 3.82 -4.56
CA ASP A 29 -23.01 4.60 -4.09
C ASP A 29 -22.59 5.84 -3.27
N TRP A 30 -21.65 6.63 -3.79
CA TRP A 30 -21.20 7.87 -3.12
C TRP A 30 -22.33 8.87 -2.89
N ALA A 31 -23.31 8.95 -3.80
CA ALA A 31 -24.47 9.82 -3.67
C ALA A 31 -25.40 9.36 -2.52
N GLY A 32 -25.63 8.05 -2.39
CA GLY A 32 -26.38 7.49 -1.26
C GLY A 32 -25.64 7.68 0.06
N ILE A 33 -24.31 7.45 0.10
CA ILE A 33 -23.50 7.75 1.29
C ILE A 33 -23.62 9.23 1.70
N ALA A 34 -23.54 10.16 0.74
CA ALA A 34 -23.65 11.59 1.02
C ALA A 34 -25.07 11.99 1.50
N ARG A 35 -26.10 11.36 0.94
CA ARG A 35 -27.51 11.60 1.31
C ARG A 35 -27.86 11.05 2.68
N ASP A 36 -27.45 9.82 2.96
CA ASP A 36 -27.82 9.10 4.19
C ASP A 36 -26.87 9.42 5.35
N GLY A 37 -25.70 10.00 5.03
CA GLY A 37 -24.65 10.34 5.97
C GLY A 37 -23.50 9.32 5.98
N PHE A 38 -22.31 9.80 6.36
CA PHE A 38 -21.09 9.00 6.37
C PHE A 38 -21.01 8.03 7.57
N PHE A 39 -21.66 8.35 8.68
CA PHE A 39 -21.63 7.51 9.89
C PHE A 39 -22.40 6.22 9.69
N ARG A 40 -21.77 5.07 10.01
CA ARG A 40 -22.36 3.73 9.88
C ARG A 40 -22.86 3.38 8.45
N THR A 41 -22.34 4.05 7.43
CA THR A 41 -22.79 3.88 6.04
C THR A 41 -22.58 2.47 5.46
N THR A 42 -21.71 1.68 6.09
CA THR A 42 -21.43 0.28 5.76
C THR A 42 -21.80 -0.68 6.90
N ALA A 43 -22.67 -0.29 7.82
CA ALA A 43 -23.01 -1.10 9.00
C ALA A 43 -24.14 -2.11 8.76
N ASP A 44 -25.05 -1.83 7.81
CA ASP A 44 -26.12 -2.75 7.43
C ASP A 44 -25.64 -3.66 6.31
N THR A 45 -25.24 -4.88 6.68
CA THR A 45 -24.73 -5.89 5.75
C THR A 45 -25.82 -6.57 4.91
N GLY A 46 -27.10 -6.35 5.24
CA GLY A 46 -28.25 -6.87 4.50
C GLY A 46 -28.76 -5.92 3.42
N ALA A 47 -28.31 -4.66 3.41
CA ALA A 47 -28.75 -3.67 2.44
C ALA A 47 -28.27 -4.02 1.01
N PRO A 48 -29.09 -3.79 -0.03
CA PRO A 48 -28.68 -4.04 -1.42
C PRO A 48 -27.40 -3.28 -1.83
N GLU A 49 -27.22 -2.06 -1.32
CA GLU A 49 -26.09 -1.18 -1.64
C GLU A 49 -24.83 -1.49 -0.80
N TYR A 50 -24.91 -2.42 0.16
CA TYR A 50 -23.84 -2.69 1.13
C TYR A 50 -22.48 -2.91 0.44
N PHE A 51 -22.42 -3.81 -0.53
CA PHE A 51 -21.17 -4.13 -1.21
C PHE A 51 -20.60 -2.95 -2.01
N ALA A 52 -21.45 -2.15 -2.66
CA ALA A 52 -21.01 -0.97 -3.40
C ALA A 52 -20.42 0.09 -2.46
N ARG A 53 -21.03 0.31 -1.29
CA ARG A 53 -20.55 1.25 -0.27
C ARG A 53 -19.29 0.75 0.41
N GLU A 54 -19.29 -0.51 0.86
CA GLU A 54 -18.16 -1.16 1.54
C GLU A 54 -16.91 -1.17 0.65
N ALA A 55 -17.03 -1.63 -0.59
CA ALA A 55 -15.91 -1.66 -1.52
C ALA A 55 -15.37 -0.25 -1.78
N SER A 56 -16.25 0.74 -1.97
CA SER A 56 -15.83 2.14 -2.19
C SER A 56 -15.03 2.70 -1.02
N VAL A 57 -15.48 2.45 0.21
CA VAL A 57 -14.76 2.85 1.43
C VAL A 57 -13.44 2.08 1.58
N TRP A 58 -13.45 0.77 1.30
CA TRP A 58 -12.26 -0.08 1.33
C TRP A 58 -11.16 0.45 0.41
N PHE A 59 -11.48 0.68 -0.88
CA PHE A 59 -10.51 1.20 -1.84
C PHE A 59 -10.03 2.62 -1.47
N MET A 60 -10.91 3.48 -0.94
CA MET A 60 -10.51 4.79 -0.44
C MET A 60 -9.50 4.69 0.72
N ALA A 61 -9.79 3.86 1.72
CA ALA A 61 -8.91 3.67 2.89
C ALA A 61 -7.56 3.04 2.52
N CYS A 62 -7.56 2.05 1.63
CA CYS A 62 -6.34 1.47 1.07
C CYS A 62 -5.53 2.53 0.29
N GLY A 63 -6.20 3.36 -0.52
CA GLY A 63 -5.57 4.47 -1.25
C GLY A 63 -4.83 5.43 -0.31
N VAL A 64 -5.48 5.88 0.77
CA VAL A 64 -4.83 6.73 1.80
C VAL A 64 -3.63 6.04 2.43
N THR A 65 -3.78 4.77 2.79
CA THR A 65 -2.72 3.98 3.42
C THR A 65 -1.48 3.85 2.51
N PHE A 66 -1.69 3.55 1.23
CA PHE A 66 -0.58 3.46 0.27
C PHE A 66 0.02 4.82 -0.04
N LEU A 67 -0.78 5.89 -0.11
CA LEU A 67 -0.25 7.24 -0.31
C LEU A 67 0.66 7.65 0.85
N ALA A 68 0.22 7.40 2.09
CA ALA A 68 1.03 7.66 3.27
C ALA A 68 2.33 6.84 3.25
N LEU A 69 2.24 5.54 2.97
CA LEU A 69 3.41 4.66 2.94
C LEU A 69 4.39 5.04 1.83
N GLY A 70 3.88 5.37 0.64
CA GLY A 70 4.68 5.79 -0.52
C GLY A 70 5.37 7.14 -0.30
N THR A 71 4.67 8.11 0.30
CA THR A 71 5.25 9.43 0.62
C THR A 71 6.27 9.35 1.76
N LEU A 72 6.01 8.55 2.81
CA LEU A 72 7.00 8.28 3.87
C LEU A 72 8.23 7.55 3.34
N ALA A 73 8.05 6.56 2.48
CA ALA A 73 9.14 5.87 1.79
C ALA A 73 9.97 6.83 0.94
N HIS A 74 9.31 7.73 0.20
CA HIS A 74 9.97 8.75 -0.60
C HIS A 74 10.76 9.74 0.27
N HIS A 75 10.14 10.21 1.35
CA HIS A 75 10.77 11.13 2.29
C HIS A 75 12.00 10.50 2.95
N ALA A 76 11.88 9.30 3.51
CA ALA A 76 12.98 8.57 4.15
C ALA A 76 14.15 8.33 3.18
N LEU A 77 13.85 7.98 1.93
CA LEU A 77 14.87 7.80 0.90
C LEU A 77 15.59 9.12 0.58
N ARG A 78 14.89 10.25 0.55
CA ARG A 78 15.50 11.56 0.28
C ARG A 78 16.30 12.11 1.44
N THR A 79 15.88 11.86 2.68
CA THR A 79 16.55 12.39 3.87
C THR A 79 17.73 11.53 4.33
N THR A 80 17.60 10.20 4.23
CA THR A 80 18.63 9.26 4.73
C THR A 80 19.44 8.62 3.62
N GLY A 81 19.04 8.82 2.36
CA GLY A 81 19.59 8.10 1.22
C GLY A 81 19.19 6.62 1.16
N ARG A 82 18.37 6.12 2.11
CA ARG A 82 18.05 4.70 2.30
C ARG A 82 16.55 4.46 2.40
N LEU A 83 16.10 3.32 1.86
CA LEU A 83 14.71 2.87 2.02
C LEU A 83 14.59 1.99 3.27
N PRO A 84 13.68 2.29 4.23
CA PRO A 84 13.48 1.45 5.41
C PRO A 84 12.91 0.07 5.03
N ALA A 85 13.46 -1.00 5.60
CA ALA A 85 12.98 -2.36 5.35
C ALA A 85 11.54 -2.59 5.86
N GLN A 86 11.12 -1.81 6.86
CA GLN A 86 9.79 -1.82 7.45
C GLN A 86 8.69 -1.62 6.40
N ILE A 87 8.92 -0.75 5.40
CA ILE A 87 7.97 -0.53 4.30
C ILE A 87 7.69 -1.84 3.56
N GLY A 88 8.73 -2.63 3.28
CA GLY A 88 8.58 -3.92 2.63
C GLY A 88 7.82 -4.92 3.48
N TRP A 89 8.11 -4.97 4.78
CA TRP A 89 7.41 -5.87 5.71
C TRP A 89 5.93 -5.52 5.88
N TYR A 90 5.55 -4.24 5.91
CA TYR A 90 4.15 -3.84 5.95
C TYR A 90 3.39 -4.27 4.69
N LEU A 91 4.00 -4.09 3.51
CA LEU A 91 3.40 -4.52 2.25
C LEU A 91 3.26 -6.04 2.16
N LEU A 92 4.26 -6.81 2.63
CA LEU A 92 4.17 -8.27 2.70
C LEU A 92 3.12 -8.72 3.73
N GLY A 93 3.09 -8.10 4.90
CA GLY A 93 2.13 -8.42 5.96
C GLY A 93 0.68 -8.17 5.56
N LEU A 94 0.43 -7.20 4.68
CA LEU A 94 -0.88 -6.98 4.06
C LEU A 94 -1.13 -7.92 2.87
N GLY A 95 -0.17 -8.05 1.97
CA GLY A 95 -0.34 -8.78 0.70
C GLY A 95 -0.43 -10.30 0.87
N ILE A 96 0.37 -10.90 1.76
CA ILE A 96 0.40 -12.36 1.95
C ILE A 96 -0.95 -12.89 2.45
N PRO A 97 -1.57 -12.36 3.52
CA PRO A 97 -2.90 -12.80 3.94
C PRO A 97 -3.95 -12.63 2.84
N LEU A 98 -3.96 -11.49 2.13
CA LEU A 98 -4.90 -11.25 1.03
C LEU A 98 -4.75 -12.29 -0.10
N CYS A 99 -3.52 -12.70 -0.42
CA CYS A 99 -3.29 -13.79 -1.35
C CYS A 99 -3.77 -15.14 -0.78
N VAL A 100 -3.43 -15.46 0.47
CA VAL A 100 -3.80 -16.75 1.07
C VAL A 100 -5.32 -16.93 1.10
N PHE A 101 -6.08 -15.89 1.45
CA PHE A 101 -7.53 -16.00 1.62
C PHE A 101 -8.34 -15.74 0.34
N ALA A 102 -7.78 -14.98 -0.62
CA ALA A 102 -8.58 -14.47 -1.72
C ALA A 102 -7.83 -14.40 -3.05
N PHE A 103 -6.74 -15.15 -3.22
CA PHE A 103 -6.10 -15.30 -4.53
C PHE A 103 -6.98 -16.11 -5.50
N PRO A 104 -7.03 -15.76 -6.80
CA PRO A 104 -6.43 -14.59 -7.47
C PRO A 104 -7.36 -13.37 -7.52
N LEU A 105 -8.48 -13.39 -6.78
CA LEU A 105 -9.54 -12.38 -6.87
C LEU A 105 -9.09 -11.00 -6.39
N THR A 106 -8.12 -10.92 -5.47
CA THR A 106 -7.64 -9.64 -4.92
C THR A 106 -6.34 -9.16 -5.54
N GLY A 107 -6.09 -7.84 -5.45
CA GLY A 107 -4.81 -7.21 -5.79
C GLY A 107 -3.66 -7.52 -4.81
N GLY A 108 -3.83 -8.45 -3.86
CA GLY A 108 -2.85 -8.81 -2.83
C GLY A 108 -1.47 -9.18 -3.39
N TRP A 109 -1.43 -9.81 -4.57
CA TRP A 109 -0.19 -10.20 -5.23
C TRP A 109 0.67 -9.00 -5.62
N ALA A 110 0.07 -7.85 -5.95
CA ALA A 110 0.79 -6.63 -6.26
C ALA A 110 1.48 -6.06 -5.00
N LEU A 111 0.82 -6.13 -3.85
CA LEU A 111 1.43 -5.77 -2.56
C LEU A 111 2.62 -6.67 -2.24
N VAL A 112 2.50 -7.99 -2.48
CA VAL A 112 3.62 -8.92 -2.27
C VAL A 112 4.81 -8.53 -3.15
N ALA A 113 4.58 -8.29 -4.44
CA ALA A 113 5.63 -7.87 -5.37
C ALA A 113 6.30 -6.55 -4.94
N LEU A 114 5.52 -5.54 -4.53
CA LEU A 114 6.04 -4.27 -4.02
C LEU A 114 6.81 -4.44 -2.71
N GLY A 115 6.35 -5.33 -1.82
CA GLY A 115 7.00 -5.64 -0.56
C GLY A 115 8.37 -6.28 -0.77
N VAL A 116 8.46 -7.28 -1.65
CA VAL A 116 9.74 -7.88 -2.06
C VAL A 116 10.66 -6.83 -2.68
N LEU A 117 10.14 -6.00 -3.58
CA LEU A 117 10.92 -4.94 -4.22
C LEU A 117 11.49 -3.94 -3.19
N ALA A 118 10.69 -3.56 -2.18
CA ALA A 118 11.12 -2.67 -1.11
C ALA A 118 12.21 -3.30 -0.23
N LEU A 119 12.12 -4.61 0.08
CA LEU A 119 13.16 -5.32 0.83
C LEU A 119 14.46 -5.46 0.02
N VAL A 120 14.38 -5.72 -1.28
CA VAL A 120 15.56 -5.77 -2.15
C VAL A 120 16.22 -4.39 -2.23
N ALA A 121 15.42 -3.33 -2.36
CA ALA A 121 15.91 -1.96 -2.38
C ALA A 121 16.57 -1.54 -1.07
N SER A 122 16.00 -1.91 0.09
CA SER A 122 16.58 -1.56 1.40
C SER A 122 17.95 -2.21 1.62
N ARG A 123 18.12 -3.47 1.20
CA ARG A 123 19.40 -4.20 1.30
C ARG A 123 20.49 -3.61 0.42
N ARG A 124 20.16 -3.18 -0.80
CA ARG A 124 21.12 -2.57 -1.74
C ARG A 124 21.59 -1.18 -1.32
N THR A 125 20.85 -0.54 -0.43
CA THR A 125 21.17 0.80 0.07
C THR A 125 21.83 0.75 1.45
N ALA A 126 22.09 -0.44 1.99
CA ALA A 126 22.89 -0.59 3.19
C ALA A 126 24.38 -0.37 2.87
N PRO A 127 25.12 0.40 3.67
CA PRO A 127 26.56 0.53 3.50
C PRO A 127 27.18 -0.86 3.60
N ALA A 128 28.12 -1.16 2.70
CA ALA A 128 28.98 -2.33 2.84
C ALA A 128 29.61 -2.27 4.23
N ARG A 129 29.41 -3.32 5.04
CA ARG A 129 30.06 -3.46 6.34
C ARG A 129 31.57 -3.41 6.07
N THR A 130 32.26 -2.35 6.50
CA THR A 130 33.72 -2.26 6.36
C THR A 130 34.35 -3.40 7.16
N PRO A 131 35.07 -4.35 6.54
CA PRO A 131 35.78 -5.38 7.28
C PRO A 131 36.91 -4.69 8.06
N GLY A 132 36.85 -4.66 9.40
CA GLY A 132 37.93 -4.08 10.22
C GLY A 132 37.54 -3.43 11.55
N GLN A 133 36.27 -3.46 11.97
CA GLN A 133 35.91 -3.10 13.35
C GLN A 133 35.67 -4.37 14.18
N ASP A 134 36.76 -5.01 14.59
CA ASP A 134 36.74 -5.85 15.77
C ASP A 134 37.01 -4.96 17.01
N PRO A 135 36.27 -5.13 18.11
CA PRO A 135 36.55 -4.41 19.36
C PRO A 135 37.83 -4.98 20.02
N PRO A 136 38.53 -4.16 20.84
CA PRO A 136 39.77 -4.56 21.52
C PRO A 136 39.56 -5.66 22.55
#